data_AF-A0A4Y7R5D0-F1
#
_entry.id   AF-A0A4Y7R5D0-F1
#
_cell.length_a   1.000
_cell.length_b   1.000
_cell.length_c   1.000
_cell.angle_alpha   90.00
_cell.angle_beta   90.00
_cell.angle_gamma   90.00
#
_symmetry.space_group_name_H-M   'P 1'
#
loop_
_entity.id
_entity.type
_entity.pdbx_description
1 polymer ?
#
loop_
_entity_poly.entity_id
_entity_poly.type
_entity_poly.pdbx_seq_one_letter_code
_entity_poly.pdbx_strand_id
1 'polypeptide(L)'
;MYSIVTALNEQVNSPTGSLISFNQNVNSLQQEYKKAKGNIDISIFNAFSRILKKVNIPSLDIHSLRHTHAVLLLESGANLKYIQERLGHKSIEMTSNVYSHISDKINKDSISEFEKYMSNVLE
;
A
#
# COMPACT_ATOMS: atom_id res chain seq x y z
N MET A 1 -8.31 -1.23 23.25
CA MET A 1 -9.37 -0.26 23.59
C MET A 1 -9.49 -0.11 25.11
N TYR A 2 -9.61 -1.22 25.86
CA TYR A 2 -9.64 -1.22 27.33
C TYR A 2 -8.43 -0.51 27.98
N SER A 3 -7.20 -0.78 27.54
CA SER A 3 -5.98 -0.16 28.09
C SER A 3 -5.88 1.35 27.87
N ILE A 4 -6.49 1.85 26.78
CA ILE A 4 -6.52 3.30 26.48
C ILE A 4 -7.55 3.99 27.36
N VAL A 5 -8.73 3.36 27.55
CA VAL A 5 -9.79 3.89 28.43
C VAL A 5 -9.34 3.92 29.89
N THR A 6 -8.64 2.90 30.37
CA THR A 6 -8.06 2.87 31.73
C THR A 6 -7.01 3.97 31.92
N ALA A 7 -6.10 4.15 30.95
CA ALA A 7 -5.07 5.20 31.02
C ALA A 7 -5.65 6.63 31.02
N LEU A 8 -6.71 6.87 30.25
CA LEU A 8 -7.42 8.15 30.23
C LEU A 8 -8.16 8.41 31.57
N ASN A 9 -8.72 7.38 32.19
CA ASN A 9 -9.43 7.51 33.47
C ASN A 9 -8.48 7.78 34.65
N GLU A 10 -7.26 7.26 34.60
CA GLU A 10 -6.19 7.59 35.55
C GLU A 10 -5.64 9.01 35.35
N GLN A 11 -5.62 9.52 34.10
CA GLN A 11 -5.19 10.88 33.74
C GLN A 11 -6.11 11.97 34.33
N VAL A 12 -7.42 11.74 34.34
CA VAL A 12 -8.41 12.69 34.88
C VAL A 12 -8.25 12.89 36.40
N ASN A 13 -7.69 11.90 37.09
CA ASN A 13 -7.63 11.87 38.56
C ASN A 13 -6.22 12.13 39.13
N SER A 14 -5.24 12.54 38.31
CA SER A 14 -3.83 12.63 38.72
C SER A 14 -3.33 14.06 38.99
N PRO A 15 -2.52 14.30 40.04
CA PRO A 15 -1.95 15.62 40.34
C PRO A 15 -0.97 16.10 39.24
N THR A 16 -0.79 17.41 39.09
CA THR A 16 -0.11 18.06 37.94
C THR A 16 1.29 17.52 37.61
N GLY A 17 2.05 17.06 38.61
CA GLY A 17 3.35 16.40 38.40
C GLY A 17 3.26 15.05 37.68
N SER A 18 2.17 14.31 37.92
CA SER A 18 1.85 13.05 37.24
C SER A 18 1.50 13.26 35.76
N LEU A 19 0.85 14.38 35.41
CA LEU A 19 0.58 14.73 34.00
C LEU A 19 1.86 15.01 33.20
N ILE A 20 2.87 15.65 33.81
CA ILE A 20 4.16 15.90 33.17
C ILE A 20 4.89 14.57 32.93
N SER A 21 4.98 13.71 33.96
CA SER A 21 5.60 12.39 33.83
C SER A 21 4.87 11.49 32.83
N PHE A 22 3.54 11.56 32.78
CA PHE A 22 2.75 10.86 31.77
C PHE A 22 3.07 11.33 30.35
N ASN A 23 3.12 12.65 30.11
CA ASN A 23 3.45 13.19 28.79
C ASN A 23 4.88 12.78 28.36
N GLN A 24 5.84 12.81 29.29
CA GLN A 24 7.19 12.32 29.05
C GLN A 24 7.22 10.84 28.65
N ASN A 25 6.48 9.98 29.35
CA ASN A 25 6.36 8.56 29.02
C ASN A 25 5.73 8.33 27.63
N VAL A 26 4.66 9.07 27.29
CA VAL A 26 4.02 8.98 25.97
C VAL A 26 5.00 9.36 24.86
N ASN A 27 5.78 10.42 25.04
CA ASN A 27 6.78 10.85 24.06
C ASN A 27 7.90 9.82 23.89
N SER A 28 8.39 9.23 24.99
CA SER A 28 9.39 8.16 24.92
C SER A 28 8.87 6.93 24.17
N LEU A 29 7.63 6.49 24.46
CA LEU A 29 7.00 5.38 23.74
C LEU A 29 6.81 5.68 22.25
N GLN A 30 6.41 6.91 21.90
CA GLN A 30 6.31 7.32 20.51
C GLN A 30 7.67 7.30 19.79
N GLN A 31 8.74 7.67 20.48
CA GLN A 31 10.10 7.65 19.93
C GLN A 31 10.59 6.22 19.72
N GLU A 32 10.40 5.33 20.69
CA GLU A 32 10.73 3.91 20.57
C GLU A 32 9.97 3.25 19.42
N TYR A 33 8.68 3.53 19.28
CA TYR A 33 7.87 3.05 18.16
C TYR A 33 8.44 3.51 16.81
N LYS A 34 8.76 4.81 16.67
CA LYS A 34 9.35 5.34 15.43
C LYS A 34 10.68 4.67 15.11
N LYS A 35 11.53 4.43 16.11
CA LYS A 35 12.82 3.75 15.95
C LYS A 35 12.64 2.29 15.53
N ALA A 36 11.76 1.55 16.21
CA ALA A 36 11.45 0.16 15.88
C ALA A 36 10.90 0.04 14.46
N LYS A 37 9.97 0.92 14.07
CA LYS A 37 9.43 0.99 12.72
C LYS A 37 10.51 1.24 11.67
N GLY A 38 11.37 2.24 11.88
CA GLY A 38 12.48 2.53 10.97
C GLY A 38 13.45 1.37 10.81
N ASN A 39 13.76 0.65 11.89
CA ASN A 39 14.61 -0.54 11.83
C ASN A 39 13.98 -1.68 11.02
N ILE A 40 12.66 -1.88 11.13
CA ILE A 40 11.93 -2.87 10.34
C ILE A 40 11.99 -2.51 8.86
N ASP A 41 11.72 -1.24 8.51
CA ASP A 41 11.73 -0.76 7.13
C ASP A 41 13.10 -0.98 6.47
N ILE A 42 14.19 -0.64 7.19
CA ILE A 42 15.58 -0.87 6.74
C ILE A 42 15.85 -2.38 6.54
N SER A 43 15.39 -3.22 7.46
CA SER A 43 15.61 -4.67 7.39
C SER A 43 14.95 -5.28 6.15
N ILE A 44 13.70 -4.89 5.87
CA ILE A 44 12.95 -5.36 4.70
C ILE A 44 13.63 -4.88 3.41
N PHE A 45 13.98 -3.60 3.33
CA PHE A 45 14.66 -3.05 2.14
C PHE A 45 15.99 -3.79 1.87
N ASN A 46 16.81 -3.97 2.91
CA ASN A 46 18.08 -4.68 2.78
C ASN A 46 17.88 -6.15 2.37
N ALA A 47 16.85 -6.82 2.91
CA ALA A 47 16.51 -8.17 2.49
C ALA A 47 16.14 -8.25 1.02
N PHE A 48 15.30 -7.32 0.54
CA PHE A 48 14.91 -7.24 -0.85
C PHE A 48 16.12 -6.98 -1.77
N SER A 49 16.98 -6.01 -1.43
CA SER A 49 18.19 -5.72 -2.20
C SER A 49 19.15 -6.94 -2.28
N ARG A 50 19.26 -7.73 -1.20
CA ARG A 50 20.06 -8.98 -1.23
C ARG A 50 19.47 -10.01 -2.19
N ILE A 51 18.15 -10.16 -2.19
CA ILE A 51 17.46 -11.09 -3.10
C ILE A 51 17.69 -10.67 -4.55
N LEU A 52 17.46 -9.40 -4.89
CA LEU A 52 17.67 -8.87 -6.25
C LEU A 52 19.09 -9.14 -6.77
N LYS A 53 20.10 -8.89 -5.95
CA LYS A 53 21.50 -9.21 -6.27
C LYS A 53 21.72 -10.70 -6.53
N LYS A 54 21.12 -11.56 -5.70
CA LYS A 54 21.26 -13.02 -5.84
C LYS A 54 20.64 -13.56 -7.14
N VAL A 55 19.56 -12.94 -7.61
CA VAL A 55 18.89 -13.32 -8.86
C VAL A 55 19.34 -12.50 -10.07
N ASN A 56 20.38 -11.68 -9.92
CA ASN A 56 20.95 -10.83 -10.97
C ASN A 56 19.94 -9.88 -11.64
N ILE A 57 19.00 -9.34 -10.85
CA ILE A 57 18.03 -8.32 -11.28
C ILE A 57 18.54 -6.94 -10.85
N PRO A 58 18.38 -5.89 -11.68
CA PRO A 58 18.72 -4.52 -11.29
C PRO A 58 18.05 -4.10 -9.97
N SER A 59 18.66 -3.12 -9.29
CA SER A 59 18.08 -2.57 -8.07
C SER A 59 16.70 -1.98 -8.35
N LEU A 60 15.71 -2.41 -7.57
CA LEU A 60 14.33 -1.96 -7.63
C LEU A 60 13.92 -1.47 -6.25
N ASP A 61 13.03 -0.49 -6.21
CA ASP A 61 12.37 -0.11 -4.96
C ASP A 61 11.34 -1.17 -4.57
N ILE A 62 11.09 -1.34 -3.27
CA ILE A 62 10.12 -2.32 -2.81
C ILE A 62 8.68 -1.98 -3.25
N HIS A 63 8.38 -0.69 -3.50
CA HIS A 63 7.09 -0.29 -4.08
C HIS A 63 6.91 -0.79 -5.51
N SER A 64 7.98 -1.14 -6.23
CA SER A 64 7.86 -1.75 -7.56
C SER A 64 7.06 -3.05 -7.51
N LEU A 65 7.13 -3.83 -6.42
CA LEU A 65 6.30 -5.02 -6.24
C LEU A 65 4.79 -4.69 -6.19
N ARG A 66 4.43 -3.56 -5.56
CA ARG A 66 3.04 -3.07 -5.52
C ARG A 66 2.57 -2.67 -6.91
N HIS A 67 3.43 -2.05 -7.71
CA HIS A 67 3.13 -1.73 -9.10
C HIS A 67 2.92 -3.00 -9.93
N THR A 68 3.83 -3.97 -9.83
CA THR A 68 3.68 -5.28 -10.51
C THR A 68 2.37 -5.96 -10.12
N HIS A 69 2.01 -5.98 -8.83
CA HIS A 69 0.74 -6.57 -8.39
C HIS A 69 -0.49 -5.90 -9.03
N ALA A 70 -0.49 -4.57 -9.10
CA ALA A 70 -1.59 -3.82 -9.68
C ALA A 70 -1.72 -4.03 -11.20
N VAL A 71 -0.59 -4.05 -11.91
CA VAL A 71 -0.56 -4.32 -13.35
C VAL A 71 -1.09 -5.73 -13.63
N LEU A 72 -0.65 -6.74 -12.87
CA LEU A 72 -1.15 -8.12 -13.03
C LEU A 72 -2.65 -8.24 -12.75
N LEU A 73 -3.17 -7.55 -11.74
CA LEU A 73 -4.62 -7.51 -11.50
C LEU A 73 -5.36 -6.89 -12.69
N LEU A 74 -4.85 -5.78 -13.22
CA LEU A 74 -5.47 -5.09 -14.33
C LEU A 74 -5.44 -5.95 -15.62
N GLU A 75 -4.29 -6.56 -15.94
CA GLU A 75 -4.15 -7.48 -17.08
C GLU A 75 -5.00 -8.76 -16.93
N SER A 76 -5.30 -9.18 -15.71
CA SER A 76 -6.25 -10.29 -15.46
C SER A 76 -7.72 -9.91 -15.65
N GLY A 77 -8.01 -8.64 -15.98
CA GLY A 77 -9.37 -8.12 -16.18
C GLY A 77 -10.04 -7.63 -14.90
N ALA A 78 -9.31 -7.51 -13.79
CA ALA A 78 -9.88 -6.94 -12.57
C ALA A 78 -10.25 -5.47 -12.80
N ASN A 79 -11.41 -5.06 -12.29
CA ASN A 79 -11.86 -3.69 -12.47
C ASN A 79 -11.01 -2.69 -11.67
N LEU A 80 -10.90 -1.47 -12.16
CA LEU A 80 -10.04 -0.43 -11.57
C LEU A 80 -10.47 -0.05 -10.14
N LYS A 81 -11.78 -0.15 -9.84
CA LYS A 81 -12.35 0.14 -8.52
C LYS A 81 -11.88 -0.86 -7.47
N TYR A 82 -11.89 -2.14 -7.80
CA TYR A 82 -11.37 -3.23 -6.98
C TYR A 82 -9.89 -3.04 -6.72
N ILE A 83 -9.11 -2.71 -7.75
CA ILE A 83 -7.67 -2.44 -7.61
C ILE A 83 -7.45 -1.25 -6.67
N GLN A 84 -8.22 -0.16 -6.81
CA GLN A 84 -8.16 1.01 -5.93
C GLN A 84 -8.39 0.63 -4.46
N GLU A 85 -9.43 -0.17 -4.16
CA GLU A 85 -9.74 -0.62 -2.81
C GLU A 85 -8.68 -1.59 -2.27
N ARG A 86 -8.24 -2.54 -3.10
CA ARG A 86 -7.20 -3.52 -2.75
C ARG A 86 -5.87 -2.87 -2.39
N LEU A 87 -5.53 -1.77 -3.06
CA LEU A 87 -4.32 -0.98 -2.79
C LEU A 87 -4.54 0.06 -1.67
N GLY A 88 -5.78 0.30 -1.24
CA GLY A 88 -6.11 1.33 -0.25
C GLY A 88 -5.85 2.75 -0.75
N HIS A 89 -5.94 3.00 -2.06
CA HIS A 89 -5.87 4.36 -2.58
C HIS A 89 -7.12 5.14 -2.21
N LYS A 90 -6.95 6.39 -1.78
CA LYS A 90 -8.05 7.25 -1.32
C LYS A 90 -9.00 7.66 -2.45
N SER A 91 -8.51 7.67 -3.69
CA SER A 91 -9.29 8.06 -4.85
C SER A 91 -8.99 7.14 -6.04
N ILE A 92 -9.95 7.05 -6.96
CA ILE A 92 -9.79 6.23 -8.17
C ILE A 92 -8.84 6.90 -9.16
N GLU A 93 -8.77 8.24 -9.16
CA GLU A 93 -7.87 9.04 -9.98
C GLU A 93 -6.41 8.70 -9.69
N MET A 94 -6.04 8.47 -8.41
CA MET A 94 -4.69 8.04 -8.06
C MET A 94 -4.33 6.70 -8.72
N THR A 95 -5.28 5.75 -8.76
CA THR A 95 -5.06 4.44 -9.41
C THR A 95 -5.04 4.60 -10.93
N SER A 96 -5.99 5.36 -11.47
CA SER A 96 -6.13 5.62 -12.90
C SER A 96 -4.89 6.31 -13.48
N ASN A 97 -4.39 7.37 -12.83
CA ASN A 97 -3.23 8.12 -13.32
C ASN A 97 -1.96 7.28 -13.37
N VAL A 98 -1.81 6.31 -12.45
CA VAL A 98 -0.64 5.43 -12.41
C VAL A 98 -0.71 4.34 -13.47
N TYR A 99 -1.91 3.85 -13.80
CA TYR A 99 -2.10 2.69 -14.69
C TYR A 99 -2.84 2.98 -16.00
N SER A 100 -3.06 4.25 -16.33
CA SER A 100 -3.81 4.70 -17.51
C SER A 100 -3.34 4.04 -18.80
N HIS A 101 -2.03 4.00 -19.02
CA HIS A 101 -1.43 3.39 -20.20
C HIS A 101 -1.73 1.89 -20.35
N ILE A 102 -1.84 1.14 -19.25
CA ILE A 102 -2.24 -0.28 -19.28
C ILE A 102 -3.74 -0.40 -19.55
N SER A 103 -4.55 0.45 -18.92
CA SER A 103 -6.00 0.50 -19.18
C SER A 103 -6.31 0.79 -20.65
N ASP A 104 -5.58 1.73 -21.28
CA ASP A 104 -5.74 2.06 -22.69
C ASP A 104 -5.41 0.88 -23.60
N LYS A 105 -4.36 0.13 -23.27
CA LYS A 105 -4.00 -1.10 -23.98
C LYS A 105 -5.11 -2.15 -23.87
N ILE A 106 -5.57 -2.45 -22.66
CA ILE A 106 -6.63 -3.44 -22.42
C ILE A 106 -7.93 -3.05 -23.11
N ASN A 107 -8.27 -1.75 -23.13
CA ASN A 107 -9.45 -1.26 -23.83
C ASN A 107 -9.35 -1.51 -25.34
N LYS A 108 -8.19 -1.23 -25.95
CA LYS A 108 -7.95 -1.50 -27.38
C LYS A 108 -8.03 -3.00 -27.69
N ASP A 109 -7.41 -3.83 -26.85
CA ASP A 109 -7.44 -5.28 -26.99
C ASP A 109 -8.87 -5.81 -26.89
N SER A 110 -9.67 -5.27 -25.95
CA SER A 110 -11.08 -5.61 -25.76
C SER A 110 -11.96 -5.21 -26.96
N ILE A 111 -11.71 -4.04 -27.56
CA ILE A 111 -12.39 -3.60 -28.78
C ILE A 111 -12.07 -4.53 -29.94
N SER A 112 -10.80 -4.88 -30.12
CA SER A 112 -10.38 -5.78 -31.21
C SER A 112 -11.00 -7.17 -31.07
N GLU A 113 -11.06 -7.73 -29.86
CA GLU A 113 -11.73 -9.01 -29.61
C GLU A 113 -13.25 -8.91 -29.85
N PHE A 114 -13.88 -7.79 -29.50
CA PHE A 114 -15.30 -7.56 -29.80
C PHE A 114 -15.57 -7.47 -31.30
N GLU A 115 -14.75 -6.74 -32.06
CA GLU A 115 -14.85 -6.65 -33.52
C GLU A 115 -14.74 -8.03 -34.17
N LYS A 116 -13.78 -8.84 -33.73
CA LYS A 116 -13.58 -10.22 -34.20
C LYS A 116 -14.79 -11.11 -33.89
N TYR A 117 -15.34 -11.01 -32.68
CA TYR A 117 -16.55 -11.73 -32.31
C TYR A 117 -17.74 -11.33 -33.20
N MET A 118 -17.94 -10.04 -33.42
CA MET A 118 -19.03 -9.55 -34.26
C MET A 118 -18.89 -9.96 -35.73
N SER A 119 -17.67 -9.98 -36.27
CA SER A 119 -17.42 -10.48 -37.63
C SER A 119 -17.87 -11.94 -37.79
N ASN A 120 -17.55 -12.79 -36.82
CA ASN A 120 -17.94 -14.21 -36.86
C ASN A 120 -19.46 -14.43 -36.71
N VAL A 121 -20.18 -13.47 -36.13
CA VAL A 121 -21.64 -13.55 -35.96
C VAL A 121 -22.39 -13.09 -37.22
N LEU A 122 -21.75 -12.28 -38.06
CA LEU A 122 -22.34 -11.70 -39.27
C LEU A 122 -22.07 -12.52 -40.55
N GLU A 123 -21.19 -13.52 -40.48
CA GLU A 123 -20.99 -14.56 -41.51
C GLU A 123 -21.93 -15.76 -41.30
#